data_AF-A0A7S1S740-F1
#
_entry.id   AF-A0A7S1S740-F1
#
_cell.length_a   1.000
_cell.length_b   1.000
_cell.length_c   1.000
_cell.angle_alpha   90.00
_cell.angle_beta   90.00
_cell.angle_gamma   90.00
#
_symmetry.space_group_name_H-M   'P 1'
#
loop_
_entity.id
_entity.type
_entity.pdbx_description
1 polymer ?
#
loop_
_entity_poly.entity_id
_entity_poly.type
_entity_poly.pdbx_seq_one_letter_code
_entity_poly.pdbx_strand_id
1 'polypeptide(L)'
;HIGAARLGNTARFADQDLYMKVNSFLPDDVQTAYRLVLVEPNELMFPVLRENVQKLPIDYARQVQIVQGMVSDSCKEPFQTMFRFSLQAEKDYGIPWGVYGTWVSFNRRMPLDALSTIATSYHWYIEDPEAWRRFYQAPNVTDYVEGFKVPCYSPATLIEKHGILASDLGMVVIDAEQLDSRI
;
A
#
# COMPACT_ATOMS: atom_id res chain seq x y z
N HIS A 1 5.50 -3.14 -2.71
CA HIS A 1 4.56 -2.04 -2.53
C HIS A 1 4.38 -1.90 -1.04
N ILE A 2 4.48 -0.70 -0.48
CA ILE A 2 4.17 -0.47 0.94
C ILE A 2 2.74 0.02 1.03
N GLY A 3 1.91 -0.70 1.79
CA GLY A 3 0.57 -0.25 2.13
C GLY A 3 -0.51 -1.29 1.86
N ALA A 4 -1.70 -1.03 2.39
CA ALA A 4 -2.83 -1.94 2.27
C ALA A 4 -3.50 -1.90 0.89
N ALA A 5 -3.09 -1.04 -0.06
CA ALA A 5 -3.86 -0.86 -1.29
C ALA A 5 -4.00 -2.10 -2.18
N ARG A 6 -3.13 -3.10 -2.01
CA ARG A 6 -3.23 -4.42 -2.66
C ARG A 6 -4.06 -5.46 -1.90
N LEU A 7 -4.74 -5.04 -0.82
CA LEU A 7 -5.78 -5.82 -0.16
C LEU A 7 -6.76 -6.35 -1.22
N GLY A 8 -7.31 -7.55 -1.02
CA GLY A 8 -8.26 -8.13 -1.97
C GLY A 8 -7.63 -9.01 -3.06
N ASN A 9 -6.33 -9.31 -2.97
CA ASN A 9 -5.75 -10.40 -3.75
C ASN A 9 -6.36 -11.73 -3.26
N THR A 10 -6.97 -12.48 -4.19
CA THR A 10 -7.66 -13.76 -3.93
C THR A 10 -6.74 -14.98 -4.02
N ALA A 11 -5.45 -14.78 -4.28
CA ALA A 11 -4.46 -15.85 -4.21
C ALA A 11 -4.44 -16.48 -2.81
N ARG A 12 -4.17 -17.79 -2.75
CA ARG A 12 -3.97 -18.47 -1.47
C ARG A 12 -2.85 -17.79 -0.68
N PHE A 13 -3.06 -17.59 0.62
CA PHE A 13 -2.16 -16.85 1.53
C PHE A 13 -2.03 -15.35 1.25
N ALA A 14 -2.87 -14.77 0.39
CA ALA A 14 -2.96 -13.32 0.26
C ALA A 14 -3.97 -12.73 1.26
N ASP A 15 -4.00 -11.39 1.37
CA ASP A 15 -4.69 -10.69 2.45
C ASP A 15 -6.17 -11.05 2.59
N GLN A 16 -6.89 -11.23 1.47
CA GLN A 16 -8.31 -11.61 1.52
C GLN A 16 -8.51 -13.06 1.98
N ASP A 17 -7.64 -13.98 1.55
CA ASP A 17 -7.69 -15.39 1.97
C ASP A 17 -7.37 -15.52 3.47
N LEU A 18 -6.31 -14.84 3.93
CA LEU A 18 -5.95 -14.79 5.36
C LEU A 18 -7.08 -14.16 6.18
N TYR A 19 -7.66 -13.07 5.69
CA TYR A 19 -8.77 -12.39 6.33
C TYR A 19 -10.00 -13.29 6.49
N MET A 20 -10.47 -13.89 5.40
CA MET A 20 -11.62 -14.80 5.42
C MET A 20 -11.37 -15.98 6.35
N LYS A 21 -10.14 -16.51 6.34
CA LYS A 21 -9.75 -17.61 7.22
C LYS A 21 -9.78 -17.22 8.69
N VAL A 22 -9.21 -16.07 9.07
CA VAL A 22 -9.28 -15.56 10.45
C VAL A 22 -10.73 -15.32 10.86
N ASN A 23 -11.51 -14.64 10.00
CA ASN A 23 -12.92 -14.34 10.27
C ASN A 23 -13.75 -15.62 10.49
N SER A 24 -13.44 -16.71 9.78
CA SER A 24 -14.13 -18.01 9.93
C SER A 24 -13.92 -18.69 11.29
N PHE A 25 -12.90 -18.29 12.06
CA PHE A 25 -12.65 -18.81 13.41
C PHE A 25 -13.26 -17.94 14.51
N LEU A 26 -13.82 -16.77 14.17
CA LEU A 26 -14.39 -15.85 15.15
C LEU A 26 -15.87 -16.21 15.41
N PRO A 27 -16.34 -16.13 16.67
CA PRO A 27 -17.76 -16.19 16.98
C PRO A 27 -18.57 -15.11 16.25
N ASP A 28 -19.84 -15.36 15.92
CA ASP A 28 -20.70 -14.44 15.14
C ASP A 28 -20.84 -13.04 15.78
N ASP A 29 -20.89 -12.98 17.11
CA ASP A 29 -20.93 -11.74 17.88
C ASP A 29 -19.63 -10.94 17.77
N VAL A 30 -18.49 -11.63 17.66
CA VAL A 30 -17.19 -11.00 17.40
C VAL A 30 -17.08 -10.55 15.94
N GLN A 31 -17.54 -11.38 15.00
CA GLN A 31 -17.47 -11.08 13.56
C GLN A 31 -18.14 -9.75 13.19
N THR A 32 -19.20 -9.39 13.91
CA THR A 32 -19.98 -8.16 13.69
C THR A 32 -19.49 -6.97 14.52
N ALA A 33 -18.59 -7.19 15.48
CA ALA A 33 -18.16 -6.17 16.45
C ALA A 33 -16.73 -5.64 16.21
N TYR A 34 -15.84 -6.42 15.57
CA TYR A 34 -14.46 -5.97 15.39
C TYR A 34 -14.35 -4.79 14.41
N ARG A 35 -13.29 -4.00 14.58
CA ARG A 35 -12.89 -2.92 13.68
C ARG A 35 -11.56 -3.27 13.00
N LEU A 36 -11.42 -2.81 11.76
CA LEU A 36 -10.24 -2.97 10.92
C LEU A 36 -9.64 -1.58 10.67
N VAL A 37 -8.38 -1.41 11.06
CA VAL A 37 -7.59 -0.23 10.70
C VAL A 37 -6.61 -0.60 9.60
N LEU A 38 -6.79 0.01 8.44
CA LEU A 38 -5.94 -0.17 7.27
C LEU A 38 -5.04 1.04 7.12
N VAL A 39 -3.74 0.81 7.10
CA VAL A 39 -2.73 1.86 6.99
C VAL A 39 -2.18 1.87 5.58
N GLU A 40 -2.25 3.02 4.92
CA GLU A 40 -1.77 3.21 3.55
C GLU A 40 -0.95 4.51 3.49
N PRO A 41 0.35 4.46 3.15
CA PRO A 41 1.20 5.65 3.11
C PRO A 41 0.81 6.61 1.98
N ASN A 42 0.29 6.08 0.87
CA ASN A 42 -0.02 6.85 -0.32
C ASN A 42 -1.52 7.12 -0.44
N GLU A 43 -1.93 8.36 -0.16
CA GLU A 43 -3.33 8.77 -0.26
C GLU A 43 -3.96 8.57 -1.65
N LEU A 44 -3.14 8.59 -2.71
CA LEU A 44 -3.60 8.34 -4.08
C LEU A 44 -4.18 6.91 -4.23
N MET A 45 -3.83 6.01 -3.31
CA MET A 45 -4.34 4.65 -3.28
C MET A 45 -5.61 4.45 -2.47
N PHE A 46 -6.11 5.48 -1.79
CA PHE A 46 -7.32 5.33 -1.00
C PHE A 46 -8.53 4.90 -1.84
N PRO A 47 -8.76 5.40 -3.07
CA PRO A 47 -9.87 4.91 -3.89
C PRO A 47 -9.76 3.41 -4.20
N VAL A 48 -8.57 2.94 -4.59
CA VAL A 48 -8.31 1.52 -4.88
C VAL A 48 -8.46 0.67 -3.63
N LEU A 49 -7.91 1.12 -2.50
CA LEU A 49 -8.07 0.46 -1.21
C LEU A 49 -9.54 0.35 -0.83
N ARG A 50 -10.33 1.42 -0.97
CA ARG A 50 -11.77 1.39 -0.67
C ARG A 50 -12.52 0.40 -1.54
N GLU A 51 -12.26 0.40 -2.85
CA GLU A 51 -12.86 -0.56 -3.78
C GLU A 51 -12.52 -2.00 -3.40
N ASN A 52 -11.27 -2.25 -3.03
CA ASN A 52 -10.81 -3.58 -2.64
C ASN A 52 -11.40 -4.04 -1.30
N VAL A 53 -11.51 -3.16 -0.31
CA VAL A 53 -12.15 -3.47 0.97
C VAL A 53 -13.63 -3.81 0.79
N GLN A 54 -14.32 -3.15 -0.14
CA GLN A 54 -15.74 -3.46 -0.45
C GLN A 54 -15.94 -4.88 -1.00
N LYS A 55 -14.87 -5.56 -1.43
CA LYS A 55 -14.90 -6.97 -1.87
C LYS A 55 -14.84 -7.95 -0.68
N LEU A 56 -14.58 -7.45 0.53
CA LEU A 56 -14.56 -8.25 1.76
C LEU A 56 -15.97 -8.34 2.37
N PRO A 57 -16.31 -9.46 3.05
CA PRO A 57 -17.60 -9.63 3.71
C PRO A 57 -17.65 -8.85 5.04
N ILE A 58 -17.53 -7.53 5.00
CA ILE A 58 -17.60 -6.64 6.16
C ILE A 58 -18.49 -5.43 5.94
N ASP A 59 -19.03 -4.91 7.06
CA ASP A 59 -19.68 -3.61 7.06
C ASP A 59 -18.62 -2.52 7.00
N TYR A 60 -18.29 -2.09 5.78
CA TYR A 60 -17.30 -1.04 5.53
C TYR A 60 -17.57 0.23 6.35
N ALA A 61 -18.83 0.66 6.48
CA ALA A 61 -19.18 1.91 7.13
C ALA A 61 -18.98 1.87 8.65
N ARG A 62 -19.12 0.68 9.26
CA ARG A 62 -19.03 0.50 10.71
C ARG A 62 -17.70 -0.07 11.18
N GLN A 63 -17.07 -0.90 10.37
CA GLN A 63 -15.92 -1.71 10.77
C GLN A 63 -14.60 -1.16 10.22
N VAL A 64 -14.59 -0.37 9.14
CA VAL A 64 -13.32 -0.01 8.46
C VAL A 64 -12.91 1.43 8.72
N GLN A 65 -11.64 1.60 9.08
CA GLN A 65 -10.96 2.89 9.10
C GLN A 65 -9.70 2.84 8.25
N ILE A 66 -9.59 3.76 7.29
CA ILE A 66 -8.37 3.93 6.49
C ILE A 66 -7.58 5.10 7.05
N VAL A 67 -6.30 4.87 7.34
CA VAL A 67 -5.38 5.84 7.92
C VAL A 67 -4.23 6.09 6.96
N GLN A 68 -3.92 7.36 6.72
CA GLN A 68 -2.69 7.72 6.01
C GLN A 68 -1.50 7.57 6.94
N GLY A 69 -0.54 6.74 6.56
CA GLY A 69 0.70 6.62 7.30
C GLY A 69 1.46 5.35 6.99
N MET A 70 2.45 5.09 7.83
CA MET A 70 3.17 3.83 7.88
C MET A 70 3.22 3.35 9.34
N VAL A 71 3.39 2.05 9.52
CA VAL A 71 3.62 1.46 10.85
C VAL A 71 5.01 0.86 10.89
N SER A 72 5.82 1.27 11.86
CA SER A 72 7.13 0.67 12.12
C SER A 72 7.56 0.92 13.57
N ASP A 73 8.17 -0.09 14.19
CA ASP A 73 8.82 0.06 15.49
C ASP A 73 10.02 1.04 15.44
N SER A 74 10.52 1.34 14.24
CA SER A 74 11.61 2.28 14.00
C SER A 74 11.14 3.74 13.81
N CYS A 75 9.85 4.04 13.99
CA CYS A 75 9.31 5.39 13.89
C CYS A 75 9.81 6.28 15.05
N LYS A 76 11.00 6.87 14.88
CA LYS A 76 11.58 7.84 15.83
C LYS A 76 11.04 9.26 15.63
N GLU A 77 10.77 9.60 14.37
CA GLU A 77 10.25 10.90 13.95
C GLU A 77 8.77 10.77 13.58
N PRO A 78 7.94 11.81 13.80
CA PRO A 78 6.51 11.77 13.50
C PRO A 78 6.22 11.62 12.01
N PHE A 79 7.20 11.90 11.15
CA PHE A 79 7.09 11.76 9.70
C PHE A 79 8.35 11.12 9.12
N GLN A 80 8.18 10.25 8.13
CA GLN A 80 9.25 9.71 7.30
C GLN A 80 9.13 10.21 5.87
N THR A 81 10.25 10.30 5.17
CA THR A 81 10.23 10.53 3.72
C THR A 81 10.10 9.21 3.00
N MET A 82 9.14 9.13 2.09
CA MET A 82 9.03 8.05 1.13
C MET A 82 9.16 8.62 -0.28
N PHE A 83 9.49 7.76 -1.23
CA PHE A 83 9.76 8.12 -2.62
C PHE A 83 8.80 7.41 -3.54
N ARG A 84 8.34 8.14 -4.55
CA ARG A 84 7.47 7.66 -5.63
C ARG A 84 7.79 8.44 -6.91
N PHE A 85 7.21 8.06 -8.03
CA PHE A 85 7.20 8.95 -9.19
C PHE A 85 6.24 10.13 -8.98
N SER A 86 6.54 11.28 -9.56
CA SER A 86 5.69 12.47 -9.58
C SER A 86 4.62 12.38 -10.67
N LEU A 87 3.41 12.86 -10.38
CA LEU A 87 2.27 12.84 -11.33
C LEU A 87 2.58 13.50 -12.69
N GLN A 88 3.66 14.29 -12.78
CA GLN A 88 4.11 14.88 -14.04
C GLN A 88 4.61 13.83 -15.04
N ALA A 89 5.20 12.72 -14.59
CA ALA A 89 5.63 11.64 -15.49
C ALA A 89 4.45 10.99 -16.24
N GLU A 90 3.24 11.00 -15.67
CA GLU A 90 2.00 10.61 -16.37
C GLU A 90 1.80 11.43 -17.63
N LYS A 91 1.82 12.75 -17.43
CA LYS A 91 1.48 13.73 -18.45
C LYS A 91 2.52 13.73 -19.56
N ASP A 92 3.79 13.58 -19.19
CA ASP A 92 4.90 13.67 -20.14
C ASP A 92 5.08 12.40 -20.97
N TYR A 93 4.72 11.22 -20.43
CA TYR A 93 4.93 9.94 -21.11
C TYR A 93 3.65 9.22 -21.54
N GLY A 94 2.46 9.71 -21.16
CA GLY A 94 1.16 9.14 -21.54
C GLY A 94 0.89 7.77 -20.90
N ILE A 95 1.54 7.49 -19.78
CA ILE A 95 1.41 6.24 -19.04
C ILE A 95 0.21 6.38 -18.10
N PRO A 96 -0.80 5.49 -18.05
CA PRO A 96 -1.93 5.60 -17.11
C PRO A 96 -1.54 5.24 -15.66
N TRP A 97 -1.77 6.15 -14.70
CA TRP A 97 -1.17 6.10 -13.35
C TRP A 97 -1.87 5.31 -12.27
N GLY A 98 -3.02 4.69 -12.55
CA GLY A 98 -3.82 3.94 -11.56
C GLY A 98 -3.04 2.86 -10.78
N VAL A 99 -1.83 2.51 -11.22
CA VAL A 99 -0.96 1.49 -10.64
C VAL A 99 0.37 2.05 -10.07
N TYR A 100 0.75 3.33 -10.26
CA TYR A 100 2.16 3.77 -10.07
C TYR A 100 2.47 4.92 -9.09
N GLY A 101 1.52 5.81 -8.77
CA GLY A 101 1.67 6.65 -7.56
C GLY A 101 1.87 5.80 -6.29
N THR A 102 1.54 4.51 -6.42
CA THR A 102 1.50 3.40 -5.46
C THR A 102 2.86 2.78 -5.18
N TRP A 103 3.86 2.98 -6.05
CA TRP A 103 5.19 2.43 -5.85
C TRP A 103 6.01 3.31 -4.93
N VAL A 104 5.62 3.19 -3.68
CA VAL A 104 6.16 3.97 -2.59
C VAL A 104 7.18 3.13 -1.87
N SER A 105 8.38 3.68 -1.69
CA SER A 105 9.43 3.03 -0.91
C SER A 105 10.24 4.05 -0.10
N PHE A 106 10.89 3.60 0.96
CA PHE A 106 11.88 4.42 1.70
C PHE A 106 13.15 4.65 0.91
N ASN A 107 13.41 3.81 -0.11
CA ASN A 107 14.57 3.93 -0.95
C ASN A 107 14.20 4.61 -2.27
N ARG A 108 14.78 5.79 -2.52
CA ARG A 108 14.60 6.57 -3.76
C ARG A 108 14.91 5.77 -5.03
N ARG A 109 15.75 4.73 -4.94
CA ARG A 109 16.10 3.86 -6.06
C ARG A 109 14.99 2.87 -6.42
N MET A 110 14.18 2.43 -5.46
CA MET A 110 13.19 1.35 -5.66
C MET A 110 12.13 1.67 -6.73
N PRO A 111 11.57 2.90 -6.82
CA PRO A 111 10.70 3.26 -7.95
C PRO A 111 11.37 3.03 -9.32
N LEU A 112 12.66 3.33 -9.45
CA LEU A 112 13.42 3.14 -10.69
C LEU A 112 13.65 1.65 -11.01
N ASP A 113 13.93 0.83 -10.00
CA ASP A 113 14.12 -0.60 -10.18
C ASP A 113 12.79 -1.29 -10.57
N ALA A 114 11.67 -0.83 -10.00
CA ALA A 114 10.33 -1.25 -10.40
C ALA A 114 10.01 -0.85 -11.86
N LEU A 115 10.34 0.40 -12.25
CA LEU A 115 10.19 0.87 -13.63
C LEU A 115 11.02 0.03 -14.61
N SER A 116 12.29 -0.25 -14.26
CA SER A 116 13.17 -1.11 -15.05
C SER A 116 12.53 -2.47 -15.28
N THR A 117 12.04 -3.10 -14.21
CA THR A 117 11.42 -4.43 -14.27
C THR A 117 10.21 -4.44 -15.21
N ILE A 118 9.38 -3.40 -15.21
CA ILE A 118 8.22 -3.33 -16.08
C ILE A 118 8.59 -3.06 -17.54
N ALA A 119 9.50 -2.12 -17.77
CA ALA A 119 9.96 -1.78 -19.11
C ALA A 119 10.63 -2.98 -19.81
N THR A 120 11.29 -3.87 -19.06
CA THR A 120 12.03 -5.02 -19.62
C THR A 120 11.23 -6.33 -19.59
N SER A 121 10.48 -6.60 -18.52
CA SER A 121 10.01 -7.96 -18.22
C SER A 121 8.49 -8.14 -18.33
N TYR A 122 7.70 -7.07 -18.19
CA TYR A 122 6.23 -7.13 -18.16
C TYR A 122 5.53 -6.49 -19.36
N HIS A 123 6.25 -6.33 -20.48
CA HIS A 123 5.75 -5.66 -21.69
C HIS A 123 4.47 -6.25 -22.32
N TRP A 124 4.01 -7.41 -21.87
CA TRP A 124 2.83 -8.13 -22.37
C TRP A 124 1.60 -8.01 -21.45
N TYR A 125 1.76 -7.45 -20.24
CA TYR A 125 0.69 -7.23 -19.26
C TYR A 125 0.39 -5.77 -19.00
N ILE A 126 1.11 -4.85 -19.65
CA ILE A 126 0.98 -3.41 -19.44
C ILE A 126 0.37 -2.75 -20.67
N GLU A 127 -0.49 -1.78 -20.41
CA GLU A 127 -0.97 -0.86 -21.44
C GLU A 127 0.21 0.00 -21.95
N ASP A 128 0.31 0.13 -23.27
CA ASP A 128 1.37 0.87 -24.00
C ASP A 128 2.82 0.59 -23.51
N PRO A 129 3.37 -0.62 -23.77
CA PRO A 129 4.73 -0.97 -23.36
C PRO A 129 5.83 -0.06 -23.94
N GLU A 130 5.55 0.67 -25.03
CA GLU A 130 6.48 1.62 -25.60
C GLU A 130 6.58 2.90 -24.76
N ALA A 131 5.47 3.40 -24.22
CA ALA A 131 5.50 4.51 -23.27
C ALA A 131 6.38 4.20 -22.04
N TRP A 132 6.28 2.98 -21.51
CA TRP A 132 7.11 2.49 -20.41
C TRP A 132 8.60 2.46 -20.73
N ARG A 133 8.96 1.97 -21.93
CA ARG A 133 10.36 1.95 -22.39
C ARG A 133 10.90 3.36 -22.59
N ARG A 134 10.12 4.26 -23.19
CA ARG A 134 10.50 5.67 -23.38
C ARG A 134 10.77 6.34 -22.03
N PHE A 135 9.91 6.12 -21.03
CA PHE A 135 10.11 6.69 -19.70
C PHE A 135 11.34 6.12 -19.01
N TYR A 136 11.53 4.80 -19.05
CA TYR A 136 12.72 4.15 -18.48
C TYR A 136 14.03 4.63 -19.12
N GLN A 137 14.03 4.86 -20.43
CA GLN A 137 15.21 5.32 -21.19
C GLN A 137 15.42 6.84 -21.13
N ALA A 138 14.52 7.59 -20.50
CA ALA A 138 14.59 9.04 -20.45
C ALA A 138 15.85 9.51 -19.67
N PRO A 139 16.66 10.42 -20.22
CA PRO A 139 17.85 10.93 -19.52
C PRO A 139 17.54 11.60 -18.17
N ASN A 140 16.31 12.11 -18.01
CA ASN A 140 15.82 12.80 -16.82
C ASN A 140 14.87 11.94 -15.95
N VAL A 141 14.83 10.62 -16.13
CA VAL A 141 13.91 9.73 -15.40
C VAL A 141 13.99 9.88 -13.87
N THR A 142 15.18 10.19 -13.34
CA THR A 142 15.41 10.38 -11.90
C THR A 142 14.77 11.65 -11.33
N ASP A 143 14.52 12.65 -12.18
CA ASP A 143 13.93 13.93 -11.80
C ASP A 143 12.45 13.79 -11.50
N TYR A 144 11.82 12.75 -12.07
CA TYR A 144 10.44 12.37 -11.75
C TYR A 144 10.33 11.62 -10.43
N VAL A 145 11.41 11.24 -9.75
CA VAL A 145 11.30 10.62 -8.42
C VAL A 145 11.21 11.70 -7.35
N GLU A 146 10.02 11.87 -6.77
CA GLU A 146 9.76 12.84 -5.72
C GLU A 146 9.76 12.19 -4.34
N GLY A 147 10.16 12.98 -3.33
CA GLY A 147 10.02 12.61 -1.93
C GLY A 147 8.77 13.28 -1.34
N PHE A 148 7.99 12.53 -0.57
CA PHE A 148 6.85 13.06 0.17
C PHE A 148 6.91 12.59 1.62
N LYS A 149 6.33 13.39 2.53
CA LYS A 149 6.31 13.10 3.96
C LYS A 149 5.07 12.30 4.32
N VAL A 150 5.28 11.21 5.05
CA VAL A 150 4.23 10.30 5.49
C VAL A 150 4.25 10.22 7.01
N PRO A 151 3.10 10.30 7.70
CA PRO A 151 3.03 10.06 9.13
C PRO A 151 3.60 8.67 9.50
N CYS A 152 4.47 8.62 10.50
CA CYS A 152 5.09 7.38 10.97
C CYS A 152 4.54 7.04 12.35
N TYR A 153 3.95 5.86 12.50
CA TYR A 153 3.41 5.38 13.76
C TYR A 153 4.16 4.13 14.23
N SER A 154 4.49 4.05 15.52
CA SER A 154 4.60 2.74 16.15
C SER A 154 3.21 2.12 16.31
N PRO A 155 3.08 0.79 16.44
CA PRO A 155 1.79 0.16 16.72
C PRO A 155 1.05 0.81 17.90
N ALA A 156 1.76 1.12 18.99
CA ALA A 156 1.19 1.79 20.16
C ALA A 156 0.63 3.19 19.83
N THR A 157 1.40 4.01 19.11
CA THR A 157 0.97 5.38 18.75
C THR A 157 -0.18 5.39 17.73
N LEU A 158 -0.26 4.38 16.84
CA LEU A 158 -1.38 4.23 15.92
C LEU A 158 -2.67 3.94 16.70
N ILE A 159 -2.60 2.98 17.62
CA ILE A 159 -3.72 2.55 18.47
C ILE A 159 -4.24 3.72 19.31
N GLU A 160 -3.34 4.41 20.02
CA GLU A 160 -3.67 5.58 20.84
C GLU A 160 -4.30 6.71 20.02
N LYS A 161 -3.70 7.06 18.88
CA LYS A 161 -4.17 8.15 18.01
C LYS A 161 -5.58 7.92 17.47
N HIS A 162 -5.94 6.66 17.25
CA HIS A 162 -7.25 6.29 16.72
C HIS A 162 -8.24 5.85 17.80
N GLY A 163 -7.92 6.09 19.08
CA GLY A 163 -8.81 5.81 20.20
C GLY A 163 -9.10 4.32 20.38
N ILE A 164 -8.20 3.45 19.93
CA ILE A 164 -8.26 2.02 20.14
C ILE A 164 -7.61 1.74 21.49
N LEU A 165 -8.26 0.97 22.35
CA LEU A 165 -7.60 0.48 23.56
C LEU A 165 -6.66 -0.66 23.17
N ALA A 166 -5.44 -0.68 23.72
CA ALA A 166 -4.49 -1.75 23.42
C ALA A 166 -5.03 -3.15 23.81
N SER A 167 -5.96 -3.23 24.78
CA SER A 167 -6.69 -4.45 25.15
C SER A 167 -7.61 -4.98 24.05
N ASP A 168 -8.00 -4.14 23.09
CA ASP A 168 -8.98 -4.45 22.06
C ASP A 168 -8.31 -4.83 20.72
N LEU A 169 -6.98 -4.91 20.71
CA LEU A 169 -6.21 -5.30 19.54
C LEU A 169 -6.30 -6.82 19.31
N GLY A 170 -7.10 -7.24 18.33
CA GLY A 170 -7.24 -8.65 17.97
C GLY A 170 -6.15 -9.19 17.04
N MET A 171 -5.63 -8.37 16.11
CA MET A 171 -4.65 -8.78 15.11
C MET A 171 -3.95 -7.56 14.49
N VAL A 172 -2.66 -7.73 14.14
CA VAL A 172 -1.90 -6.77 13.32
C VAL A 172 -1.33 -7.51 12.13
N VAL A 173 -1.59 -7.03 10.92
CA VAL A 173 -0.97 -7.50 9.69
C VAL A 173 -0.11 -6.36 9.16
N ILE A 174 1.19 -6.61 8.99
CA ILE A 174 2.14 -5.64 8.43
C ILE A 174 2.61 -6.20 7.10
N ASP A 175 2.21 -5.53 6.01
CA ASP A 175 2.87 -5.71 4.72
C ASP A 175 4.24 -5.00 4.77
N ALA A 176 5.31 -5.78 4.82
CA ALA A 176 6.67 -5.28 5.05
C ALA A 176 7.47 -5.33 3.75
N GLU A 177 7.73 -4.17 3.14
CA GLU A 177 8.63 -4.12 1.99
C GLU A 177 10.02 -4.66 2.33
N GLN A 178 10.60 -5.38 1.36
CA GLN A 178 11.93 -6.02 1.38
C GLN A 178 12.04 -7.37 2.10
N LEU A 179 10.95 -7.97 2.57
CA LEU A 179 10.96 -9.37 3.04
C LEU A 179 10.48 -10.38 1.98
N ASP A 180 9.74 -9.95 0.96
CA ASP A 180 9.24 -10.83 -0.11
C ASP A 180 10.34 -11.42 -1.01
N SER A 181 11.53 -10.81 -1.04
CA SER A 181 12.67 -11.30 -1.84
C SER A 181 13.57 -12.29 -1.10
N ARG A 182 13.22 -12.67 0.14
CA ARG A 182 14.00 -13.59 0.99
C ARG A 182 13.26 -14.88 1.38
N ILE A 183 12.14 -15.19 0.72
CA ILE A 183 11.42 -16.46 0.88
C ILE A 183 11.63 -17.32 -0.37
#